data_AF-A0A6B3FA67-F1
#
_entry.id   AF-A0A6B3FA67-F1
#
_cell.length_a   1.000
_cell.length_b   1.000
_cell.length_c   1.000
_cell.angle_alpha   90.00
_cell.angle_beta   90.00
_cell.angle_gamma   90.00
#
_symmetry.space_group_name_H-M   'P 1'
#
loop_
_entity.id
_entity.type
_entity.pdbx_description
1 polymer ?
#
loop_
_entity_poly.entity_id
_entity_poly.type
_entity_poly.pdbx_seq_one_letter_code
_entity_poly.pdbx_strand_id
1 'polypeptide(L)' 'MFEFWDWVGGRYSYDSAIGLSLMIAIGPDRFREMLDGFHQIDEHFRTAPIEENAPFLLGLLGIWYGNFHDA' A
#
# COMPACT_ATOMS: atom_id res chain seq x y z
N MET A 1 7.10 -22.87 9.54
CA MET A 1 5.92 -21.96 9.61
C MET A 1 6.39 -20.60 9.15
N PHE A 2 5.67 -19.91 8.27
CA PHE A 2 5.99 -18.53 7.86
C PHE A 2 5.10 -17.59 8.67
N GLU A 3 5.67 -16.95 9.67
CA GLU A 3 4.95 -16.11 10.63
C GLU A 3 4.87 -14.65 10.19
N PHE A 4 3.89 -13.93 10.71
CA PHE A 4 3.76 -12.48 10.63
C PHE A 4 3.14 -11.97 11.95
N TRP A 5 3.18 -10.66 12.18
CA TRP A 5 2.95 -10.07 13.49
C TRP A 5 1.55 -9.47 13.67
N ASP A 6 1.17 -9.23 14.92
CA ASP A 6 -0.11 -8.66 15.34
C ASP A 6 -0.37 -7.24 14.83
N TRP A 7 0.68 -6.46 14.60
CA TRP A 7 0.59 -5.12 14.02
C TRP A 7 0.34 -5.12 12.50
N VAL A 8 0.41 -6.28 11.84
CA VAL A 8 0.07 -6.44 10.42
C VAL A 8 -1.41 -6.81 10.31
N GLY A 9 -2.26 -5.81 10.07
CA GLY A 9 -3.70 -6.03 9.91
C GLY A 9 -4.03 -6.90 8.68
N GLY A 10 -5.02 -7.79 8.79
CA GLY A 10 -5.32 -8.76 7.73
C GLY A 10 -5.64 -8.18 6.33
N ARG A 11 -6.18 -6.95 6.26
CA ARG A 11 -6.42 -6.27 4.97
C ARG A 11 -5.20 -5.57 4.39
N TYR A 12 -4.10 -5.50 5.15
CA TYR A 12 -2.82 -4.91 4.77
C TYR A 12 -1.67 -5.92 4.83
N SER A 13 -1.97 -7.23 4.93
CA SER A 13 -0.94 -8.25 5.21
C SER A 13 -0.27 -8.81 3.97
N TYR A 14 -0.66 -8.39 2.78
CA TYR A 14 -0.24 -8.98 1.52
C TYR A 14 1.28 -8.95 1.29
N ASP A 15 1.96 -7.89 1.71
CA ASP A 15 3.41 -7.69 1.65
C ASP A 15 4.19 -8.44 2.75
N SER A 16 3.49 -9.12 3.67
CA SER A 16 4.08 -9.99 4.69
C SER A 16 4.25 -11.45 4.22
N ALA A 17 4.46 -12.38 5.16
CA ALA A 17 4.44 -13.82 4.90
C ALA A 17 3.15 -14.33 4.21
N ILE A 18 2.03 -13.61 4.31
CA ILE A 18 0.78 -13.94 3.59
C ILE A 18 0.98 -13.90 2.07
N GLY A 19 1.88 -13.05 1.54
CA GLY A 19 2.20 -12.95 0.12
C GLY A 19 2.97 -14.15 -0.47
N LEU A 20 3.31 -15.17 0.35
CA LEU A 20 4.10 -16.33 -0.08
C LEU A 20 3.53 -17.05 -1.31
N SER A 21 2.21 -17.19 -1.40
CA SER A 21 1.57 -17.84 -2.55
C SER A 21 1.86 -17.11 -3.86
N LEU A 22 1.84 -15.78 -3.83
CA LEU A 22 2.19 -14.97 -4.99
C LEU A 22 3.69 -15.05 -5.28
N MET A 23 4.54 -14.95 -4.26
CA MET A 23 5.99 -15.08 -4.45
C MET A 23 6.36 -16.40 -5.15
N ILE A 24 5.68 -17.50 -4.79
CA ILE A 24 5.85 -18.79 -5.48
C ILE A 24 5.43 -18.71 -6.95
N ALA A 25 4.36 -17.98 -7.27
CA ALA A 25 3.83 -17.86 -8.62
C ALA A 25 4.69 -16.97 -9.54
N ILE A 26 5.21 -15.84 -9.03
CA ILE A 26 5.94 -14.84 -9.83
C ILE A 26 7.47 -14.89 -9.66
N GLY A 27 7.95 -15.69 -8.72
CA GLY A 27 9.35 -15.78 -8.34
C GLY A 27 9.79 -14.70 -7.34
N PRO A 28 10.85 -14.97 -6.56
CA PRO A 28 11.27 -14.08 -5.47
C PRO A 28 11.77 -12.72 -5.96
N ASP A 29 12.40 -12.64 -7.14
CA ASP A 29 12.95 -11.37 -7.64
C ASP A 29 11.85 -10.39 -8.04
N ARG A 30 10.78 -10.87 -8.68
CA ARG A 30 9.61 -10.06 -9.01
C ARG A 30 8.80 -9.67 -7.77
N PHE A 31 8.75 -10.56 -6.78
CA PHE A 31 8.13 -10.22 -5.49
C PHE A 31 8.91 -9.10 -4.79
N ARG A 32 10.26 -9.12 -4.81
CA ARG A 32 11.07 -8.02 -4.27
C ARG A 32 10.88 -6.71 -5.02
N GLU A 33 10.84 -6.73 -6.34
CA GLU A 33 10.56 -5.55 -7.17
C GLU A 33 9.20 -4.93 -6.81
N MET A 34 8.19 -5.77 -6.58
CA MET A 34 6.89 -5.32 -6.11
C MET A 34 6.99 -4.66 -4.72
N LEU A 35 7.64 -5.31 -3.74
CA LEU A 35 7.83 -4.73 -2.41
C LEU A 35 8.58 -3.38 -2.46
N ASP A 36 9.54 -3.23 -3.36
CA ASP A 36 10.25 -1.97 -3.58
C ASP A 36 9.29 -0.87 -4.06
N GLY A 37 8.34 -1.22 -4.93
CA GLY A 37 7.26 -0.32 -5.35
C GLY A 37 6.32 0.09 -4.20
N PHE A 38 5.98 -0.82 -3.28
CA PHE A 38 5.23 -0.48 -2.05
C PHE A 38 6.01 0.55 -1.24
N HIS A 39 7.30 0.28 -0.96
CA HIS A 39 8.15 1.17 -0.19
C HIS A 39 8.32 2.54 -0.83
N GLN A 40 8.44 2.63 -2.16
CA GLN A 40 8.53 3.89 -2.88
C GLN A 40 7.30 4.79 -2.65
N ILE A 41 6.10 4.20 -2.68
CA ILE A 41 4.86 4.94 -2.45
C ILE A 41 4.71 5.31 -0.97
N ASP A 42 5.14 4.46 -0.04
CA ASP A 42 5.15 4.78 1.39
C ASP A 42 6.06 5.98 1.69
N GLU A 43 7.26 6.01 1.11
CA GLU A 43 8.19 7.13 1.26
C GLU A 43 7.66 8.40 0.61
N HIS A 44 7.06 8.30 -0.57
CA HIS A 44 6.36 9.43 -1.20
C HIS A 44 5.24 9.96 -0.31
N PHE A 45 4.38 9.10 0.21
CA PHE A 45 3.29 9.49 1.10
C PHE A 45 3.81 10.15 2.38
N ARG A 46 4.92 9.65 2.93
CA ARG A 46 5.52 10.14 4.17
C ARG A 46 6.22 11.50 4.01
N THR A 47 6.78 11.80 2.84
CA THR A 47 7.75 12.90 2.68
C THR A 47 7.38 13.98 1.65
N ALA A 48 6.55 13.67 0.66
CA ALA A 48 6.21 14.64 -0.38
C ALA A 48 5.38 15.82 0.19
N PRO A 49 5.55 17.05 -0.34
CA PRO A 49 4.64 18.16 -0.07
C PRO A 49 3.19 17.74 -0.31
N ILE A 50 2.27 18.20 0.54
CA ILE A 50 0.87 17.71 0.55
C ILE A 50 0.19 17.94 -0.81
N GLU A 51 0.48 19.06 -1.45
CA GLU A 51 0.00 19.47 -2.77
C GLU A 51 0.55 18.60 -3.93
N GLU A 52 1.60 17.84 -3.70
CA GLU A 52 2.21 16.89 -4.66
C GLU A 52 2.02 15.43 -4.22
N ASN A 53 1.37 15.20 -3.07
CA ASN A 53 1.19 13.90 -2.46
C ASN A 53 -0.01 13.17 -3.07
N ALA A 54 0.23 12.39 -4.13
CA ALA A 54 -0.81 11.66 -4.85
C ALA A 54 -1.78 10.84 -3.96
N PRO A 55 -1.35 9.98 -3.01
CA PRO A 55 -2.28 9.27 -2.13
C PRO A 55 -3.11 10.21 -1.24
N PHE A 56 -2.50 11.29 -0.73
CA PHE A 56 -3.21 12.27 0.09
C PHE A 56 -4.31 12.98 -0.71
N LEU A 57 -3.98 13.47 -1.90
CA LEU A 57 -4.94 14.12 -2.80
C LEU A 57 -6.08 13.16 -3.19
N LEU A 58 -5.77 11.90 -3.48
CA LEU A 58 -6.78 10.88 -3.76
C LEU A 58 -7.73 10.67 -2.57
N GLY A 59 -7.21 10.66 -1.34
CA GLY A 59 -8.02 10.62 -0.12
C GLY A 59 -8.94 11.83 0.03
N LEU A 60 -8.44 13.04 -0.26
CA LEU A 60 -9.25 14.26 -0.23
C LEU A 60 -10.36 14.25 -1.28
N LEU A 61 -10.10 13.73 -2.49
CA LEU A 61 -11.14 13.55 -3.51
C LEU A 61 -12.22 12.58 -3.02
N GLY A 62 -11.84 11.50 -2.34
CA GLY A 62 -12.79 10.58 -1.71
C GLY A 62 -13.71 11.28 -0.71
N ILE A 63 -13.17 12.15 0.14
CA ILE A 63 -13.96 12.96 1.07
C ILE A 63 -14.85 13.95 0.32
N TRP A 64 -14.30 14.68 -0.66
CA TRP A 64 -15.04 15.69 -1.41
C TRP A 64 -16.27 15.09 -2.12
N TYR A 65 -16.05 14.05 -2.91
CA TYR A 65 -17.11 13.40 -3.67
C TYR A 65 -18.03 12.53 -2.81
N GLY A 66 -17.54 12.00 -1.69
CA GLY A 66 -18.35 11.20 -0.77
C GLY A 66 -19.26 12.02 0.14
N ASN A 67 -18.87 13.27 0.47
CA ASN A 67 -19.50 14.02 1.56
C ASN A 67 -20.05 15.40 1.16
N PHE A 68 -19.62 15.97 0.04
CA PHE A 68 -19.93 17.36 -0.32
C PHE A 68 -20.49 17.52 -1.73
N HIS A 69 -19.97 16.76 -2.70
CA HIS A 69 -20.46 16.84 -4.07
C HIS A 69 -21.78 16.09 -4.21
N ASP A 70 -22.86 16.83 -4.44
CA ASP A 70 -24.23 16.30 -4.63
C ASP A 70 -24.73 15.41 -3.47
N ALA A 71 -24.20 15.63 -2.26
CA ALA A 71 -24.59 14.97 -1.02
C ALA A 71 -25.75 15.69 -0.31
#